data_AF-A0A2R6M3H7-F1
#
_entry.id   AF-A0A2R6M3H7-F1
#
_cell.length_a   1.000
_cell.length_b   1.000
_cell.length_c   1.000
_cell.angle_alpha   90.00
_cell.angle_beta   90.00
_cell.angle_gamma   90.00
#
_symmetry.space_group_name_H-M   'P 1'
#
loop_
_entity.id
_entity.type
_entity.pdbx_description
1 polymer ?
#
loop_
_entity_poly.entity_id
_entity_poly.type
_entity_poly.pdbx_seq_one_letter_code
_entity_poly.pdbx_strand_id
1 'polypeptide(L)'
;MLTKDLLRVSRRGGGYSPQFADANHEELAASVLGCYQGHVGEPRERLQEALTELERESDDFKLVRGFAKLLDRDASWEVQSPVNPEGARRVAFAAGEEVGVVTAAERRQALDRAADRLDATPEAVEQSLYADLDRREILATVDPRWEPAELVARYNLSLAQTALFDATEVRLRSSDPRSLVSATKRLGLMYEVYSGETGDGHSNEGASGSEGAGAGNRRDWELVVTGPDRLFRSTRRYGTQFARLLRTVAKTDNWQLTATIDDRGTERTMELSDDDPVAVPGAEPIAEDQFDSAVEAEFATRFRSLDFDWSLVREPAPLEAGGRGMIPDFAFEYEHADFRVFFEIMGFWTPEYVAKKLGQLDAVEGVEMLVAVDESLGVGEEIEARDHRAITYSGSIRLKDVRNALRPYEADLTAAAAADLPDELRPEADVITLAALAAEHGVSEAAVEDATVPEHERVGRTLVRPAVLETLAGEIAAGMSLDEAETVLDEYGIEDASATLSALGYRVEWEGLGGGTIRERE
;
A
#
# COMPACT_ATOMS: atom_id res chain seq x y z
N MET A 1 3.84 -13.39 15.55
CA MET A 1 5.10 -12.97 16.20
C MET A 1 5.12 -13.46 17.64
N LEU A 2 6.18 -14.13 18.06
CA LEU A 2 6.36 -14.59 19.42
C LEU A 2 6.89 -13.46 20.33
N THR A 3 7.04 -13.73 21.61
CA THR A 3 7.78 -12.86 22.52
C THR A 3 9.28 -13.21 22.49
N LYS A 4 10.16 -12.27 22.84
CA LYS A 4 11.61 -12.50 22.85
C LYS A 4 12.05 -13.63 23.79
N ASP A 5 11.30 -13.89 24.86
CA ASP A 5 11.59 -15.00 25.79
C ASP A 5 11.43 -16.38 25.14
N LEU A 6 10.53 -16.48 24.15
CA LEU A 6 10.28 -17.67 23.35
C LEU A 6 11.14 -17.75 22.09
N LEU A 7 12.02 -16.78 21.85
CA LEU A 7 12.93 -16.80 20.70
C LEU A 7 13.92 -17.97 20.81
N ARG A 8 13.90 -18.83 19.78
CA ARG A 8 14.81 -19.96 19.57
C ARG A 8 15.75 -19.63 18.41
N VAL A 9 16.98 -19.25 18.73
CA VAL A 9 18.02 -18.87 17.74
C VAL A 9 19.36 -19.49 18.13
N SER A 10 20.05 -20.05 17.14
CA SER A 10 21.44 -20.50 17.24
C SER A 10 22.39 -19.33 16.99
N ARG A 11 23.46 -19.25 17.78
CA ARG A 11 24.54 -18.24 17.65
C ARG A 11 25.87 -18.87 17.25
N ARG A 12 25.85 -20.11 16.75
CA ARG A 12 27.05 -20.89 16.45
C ARG A 12 27.80 -20.24 15.28
N GLY A 13 29.13 -20.17 15.38
CA GLY A 13 29.97 -19.67 14.29
C GLY A 13 29.86 -18.16 14.02
N GLY A 14 29.24 -17.38 14.92
CA GLY A 14 29.07 -15.94 14.73
C GLY A 14 27.74 -15.54 14.05
N GLY A 15 27.04 -16.48 13.43
CA GLY A 15 25.73 -16.25 12.81
C GLY A 15 24.59 -16.05 13.81
N TYR A 16 23.40 -15.78 13.27
CA TYR A 16 22.14 -15.67 14.01
C TYR A 16 21.04 -16.40 13.24
N SER A 17 20.79 -17.67 13.56
CA SER A 17 19.89 -18.52 12.77
C SER A 17 18.69 -18.97 13.60
N PRO A 18 17.44 -18.67 13.18
CA PRO A 18 16.25 -19.24 13.80
C PRO A 18 16.29 -20.77 13.83
N GLN A 19 15.90 -21.36 14.95
CA GLN A 19 15.75 -22.81 15.06
C GLN A 19 14.30 -23.18 14.73
N PHE A 20 14.05 -23.38 13.45
CA PHE A 20 12.73 -23.73 12.93
C PHE A 20 12.25 -25.08 13.44
N ALA A 21 10.92 -25.20 13.53
CA ALA A 21 10.24 -26.48 13.68
C ALA A 21 10.10 -27.14 12.30
N ASP A 22 10.14 -28.47 12.29
CA ASP A 22 10.00 -29.32 11.11
C ASP A 22 8.79 -30.25 11.26
N ALA A 23 8.61 -31.17 10.30
CA ALA A 23 7.51 -32.13 10.30
C ALA A 23 7.46 -33.04 11.55
N ASN A 24 8.58 -33.29 12.23
CA ASN A 24 8.60 -34.09 13.45
C ASN A 24 7.90 -33.38 14.63
N HIS A 25 7.66 -32.08 14.50
CA HIS A 25 7.00 -31.27 15.52
C HIS A 25 5.48 -31.15 15.29
N GLU A 26 4.93 -31.74 14.23
CA GLU A 26 3.49 -31.72 13.94
C GLU A 26 2.68 -32.47 15.01
N GLU A 27 3.18 -33.59 15.52
CA GLU A 27 2.53 -34.34 16.62
C GLU A 27 2.46 -33.50 17.91
N LEU A 28 3.52 -32.73 18.18
CA LEU A 28 3.54 -31.80 19.31
C LEU A 28 2.54 -30.66 19.09
N ALA A 29 2.49 -30.09 17.89
CA ALA A 29 1.52 -29.05 17.54
C ALA A 29 0.07 -29.56 17.69
N ALA A 30 -0.20 -30.79 17.23
CA ALA A 30 -1.49 -31.45 17.37
C ALA A 30 -1.85 -31.69 18.85
N SER A 31 -0.88 -32.08 19.67
CA SER A 31 -1.08 -32.27 21.11
C SER A 31 -1.44 -30.96 21.82
N VAL A 32 -0.70 -29.87 21.53
CA VAL A 32 -1.02 -28.53 22.08
C VAL A 32 -2.41 -28.07 21.62
N LEU A 33 -2.75 -28.27 20.34
CA LEU A 33 -4.06 -27.95 19.79
C LEU A 33 -5.18 -28.74 20.49
N GLY A 34 -4.97 -30.05 20.67
CA GLY A 34 -5.87 -30.93 21.40
C GLY A 34 -6.05 -30.52 22.85
N CYS A 35 -5.00 -30.02 23.52
CA CYS A 35 -5.12 -29.44 24.86
C CYS A 35 -6.11 -28.26 24.85
N TYR A 36 -6.01 -27.32 23.91
CA TYR A 36 -6.95 -26.20 23.84
C TYR A 36 -8.39 -26.68 23.58
N GLN A 37 -8.58 -27.55 22.59
CA GLN A 37 -9.90 -28.07 22.23
C GLN A 37 -10.56 -28.85 23.38
N GLY A 38 -9.78 -29.62 24.14
CA GLY A 38 -10.25 -30.40 25.28
C GLY A 38 -10.54 -29.59 26.55
N HIS A 39 -10.12 -28.32 26.61
CA HIS A 39 -10.33 -27.43 27.76
C HIS A 39 -11.33 -26.30 27.48
N VAL A 40 -12.10 -26.38 26.39
CA VAL A 40 -13.23 -25.47 26.18
C VAL A 40 -14.24 -25.68 27.30
N GLY A 41 -14.63 -24.58 27.97
CA GLY A 41 -15.47 -24.59 29.16
C GLY A 41 -14.70 -24.75 30.48
N GLU A 42 -13.38 -24.94 30.45
CA GLU A 42 -12.53 -25.05 31.64
C GLU A 42 -11.82 -23.73 31.97
N PRO A 43 -11.43 -23.51 33.24
CA PRO A 43 -10.61 -22.36 33.64
C PRO A 43 -9.22 -22.37 33.01
N ARG A 44 -8.68 -21.18 32.71
CA ARG A 44 -7.33 -20.99 32.16
C ARG A 44 -6.23 -21.72 32.93
N GLU A 45 -6.34 -21.77 34.26
CA GLU A 45 -5.38 -22.48 35.11
C GLU A 45 -5.31 -23.98 34.82
N ARG A 46 -6.43 -24.63 34.47
CA ARG A 46 -6.45 -26.05 34.09
C ARG A 46 -5.76 -26.30 32.76
N LEU A 47 -6.02 -25.44 31.77
CA LEU A 47 -5.30 -25.49 30.51
C LEU A 47 -3.79 -25.27 30.73
N GLN A 48 -3.42 -24.30 31.56
CA GLN A 48 -2.01 -24.03 31.88
C GLN A 48 -1.33 -25.21 32.58
N GLU A 49 -2.02 -25.90 33.49
CA GLU A 49 -1.53 -27.12 34.12
C GLU A 49 -1.26 -28.22 33.08
N ALA A 50 -2.22 -28.48 32.17
CA ALA A 50 -2.07 -29.46 31.10
C ALA A 50 -0.93 -29.11 30.13
N LEU A 51 -0.79 -27.84 29.74
CA LEU A 51 0.32 -27.38 28.92
C LEU A 51 1.67 -27.53 29.65
N THR A 52 1.70 -27.31 30.96
CA THR A 52 2.92 -27.48 31.77
C THR A 52 3.31 -28.96 31.89
N GLU A 53 2.34 -29.88 31.89
CA GLU A 53 2.62 -31.32 31.81
C GLU A 53 3.24 -31.68 30.46
N LEU A 54 2.64 -31.20 29.36
CA LEU A 54 3.19 -31.38 28.02
C LEU A 54 4.60 -30.76 27.84
N GLU A 55 4.87 -29.62 28.48
CA GLU A 55 6.21 -29.02 28.53
C GLU A 55 7.25 -29.93 29.19
N ARG A 56 6.87 -30.76 30.17
CA ARG A 56 7.78 -31.68 30.87
C ARG A 56 8.06 -32.94 30.06
N GLU A 57 7.13 -33.33 29.19
CA GLU A 57 7.25 -34.49 28.32
C GLU A 57 7.98 -34.17 27.00
N SER A 58 7.98 -32.90 26.61
CA SER A 58 8.66 -32.41 25.40
C SER A 58 10.11 -32.05 25.65
N ASP A 59 10.99 -32.39 24.71
CA ASP A 59 12.39 -31.97 24.71
C ASP A 59 12.57 -30.45 24.49
N ASP A 60 11.53 -29.75 24.03
CA ASP A 60 11.56 -28.30 23.74
C ASP A 60 10.35 -27.56 24.32
N PHE A 61 10.44 -27.22 25.61
CA PHE A 61 9.40 -26.45 26.31
C PHE A 61 9.09 -25.09 25.64
N LYS A 62 10.08 -24.47 24.97
CA LYS A 62 9.87 -23.18 24.28
C LYS A 62 8.98 -23.35 23.06
N LEU A 63 9.06 -24.49 22.38
CA LEU A 63 8.20 -24.80 21.26
C LEU A 63 6.75 -25.01 21.69
N VAL A 64 6.51 -25.75 22.80
CA VAL A 64 5.17 -25.90 23.41
C VAL A 64 4.57 -24.53 23.73
N ARG A 65 5.32 -23.68 24.44
CA ARG A 65 4.89 -22.31 24.74
C ARG A 65 4.69 -21.47 23.49
N GLY A 66 5.50 -21.68 22.46
CA GLY A 66 5.38 -21.03 21.16
C GLY A 66 4.06 -21.33 20.48
N PHE A 67 3.70 -22.60 20.36
CA PHE A 67 2.41 -23.04 19.81
C PHE A 67 1.25 -22.55 20.65
N ALA A 68 1.32 -22.72 21.98
CA ALA A 68 0.29 -22.23 22.89
C ALA A 68 0.09 -20.71 22.73
N LYS A 69 1.16 -19.93 22.57
CA LYS A 69 1.07 -18.47 22.38
C LYS A 69 0.38 -18.08 21.07
N LEU A 70 0.46 -18.91 20.03
CA LEU A 70 -0.24 -18.68 18.77
C LEU A 70 -1.73 -18.99 18.93
N LEU A 71 -2.07 -20.14 19.52
CA LEU A 71 -3.45 -20.55 19.75
C LEU A 71 -4.21 -19.64 20.71
N ASP A 72 -3.53 -19.08 21.72
CA ASP A 72 -4.09 -18.10 22.66
C ASP A 72 -4.63 -16.84 21.95
N ARG A 73 -4.25 -16.59 20.69
CA ARG A 73 -4.78 -15.47 19.87
C ARG A 73 -6.10 -15.77 19.19
N ASP A 74 -6.43 -17.04 19.02
CA ASP A 74 -7.69 -17.52 18.46
C ASP A 74 -8.61 -18.11 19.55
N ALA A 75 -8.17 -18.01 20.81
CA ALA A 75 -8.95 -18.32 21.99
C ALA A 75 -9.76 -17.11 22.45
N SER A 76 -11.01 -17.33 22.83
CA SER A 76 -11.84 -16.35 23.53
C SER A 76 -11.94 -16.72 25.01
N TRP A 77 -11.71 -15.73 25.87
CA TRP A 77 -11.70 -15.89 27.31
C TRP A 77 -12.84 -15.09 27.91
N GLU A 78 -13.62 -15.71 28.79
CA GLU A 78 -14.80 -15.10 29.40
C GLU A 78 -14.75 -15.20 30.92
N VAL A 79 -15.14 -14.10 31.57
CA VAL A 79 -15.44 -14.09 33.00
C VAL A 79 -16.84 -14.64 33.21
N GLN A 80 -16.93 -15.90 33.65
CA GLN A 80 -18.21 -16.51 34.01
C GLN A 80 -18.43 -16.41 35.51
N SER A 81 -19.42 -15.60 35.91
CA SER A 81 -19.67 -15.28 37.32
C SER A 81 -21.15 -15.05 37.59
N PRO A 82 -21.75 -15.68 38.62
CA PRO A 82 -23.15 -15.45 39.00
C PRO A 82 -23.45 -13.99 39.40
N VAL A 83 -22.47 -13.32 40.01
CA VAL A 83 -22.54 -11.92 40.42
C VAL A 83 -21.36 -11.17 39.81
N ASN A 84 -21.51 -9.88 39.51
CA ASN A 84 -20.39 -9.05 39.09
C ASN A 84 -19.24 -9.13 40.13
N PRO A 85 -18.01 -9.56 39.77
CA PRO A 85 -16.93 -9.82 40.72
C PRO A 85 -16.51 -8.63 41.58
N GLU A 86 -16.48 -7.42 41.00
CA GLU A 86 -16.15 -6.20 41.74
C GLU A 86 -17.23 -5.90 42.80
N GLY A 87 -18.51 -6.03 42.41
CA GLY A 87 -19.65 -5.90 43.32
C GLY A 87 -19.63 -6.94 44.43
N ALA A 88 -19.36 -8.20 44.09
CA ALA A 88 -19.25 -9.31 45.05
C ALA A 88 -18.16 -9.03 46.09
N ARG A 89 -16.95 -8.64 45.65
CA ARG A 89 -15.84 -8.28 46.55
C ARG A 89 -16.20 -7.13 47.48
N ARG A 90 -16.74 -6.04 46.94
CA ARG A 90 -17.09 -4.84 47.72
C ARG A 90 -18.06 -5.18 48.85
N VAL A 91 -19.12 -5.93 48.56
CA VAL A 91 -20.16 -6.25 49.55
C VAL A 91 -19.69 -7.33 50.52
N ALA A 92 -19.00 -8.37 50.04
CA ALA A 92 -18.49 -9.45 50.89
C ALA A 92 -17.41 -8.96 51.87
N PHE A 93 -16.51 -8.07 51.44
CA PHE A 93 -15.46 -7.54 52.32
C PHE A 93 -16.01 -6.55 53.34
N ALA A 94 -16.99 -5.71 52.98
CA ALA A 94 -17.70 -4.86 53.95
C ALA A 94 -18.45 -5.70 55.00
N ALA A 95 -19.16 -6.76 54.56
CA ALA A 95 -19.80 -7.69 55.50
C ALA A 95 -18.78 -8.41 56.38
N GLY A 96 -17.61 -8.77 55.82
CA GLY A 96 -16.50 -9.39 56.56
C GLY A 96 -15.90 -8.47 57.63
N GLU A 97 -15.77 -7.18 57.34
CA GLU A 97 -15.33 -6.16 58.30
C GLU A 97 -16.35 -6.01 59.44
N GLU A 98 -17.64 -5.92 59.12
CA GLU A 98 -18.72 -5.82 60.12
C GLU A 98 -18.83 -7.06 61.03
N VAL A 99 -18.56 -8.25 60.50
CA VAL A 99 -18.55 -9.49 61.29
C VAL A 99 -17.26 -9.60 62.11
N GLY A 100 -16.13 -9.11 61.61
CA GLY A 100 -14.81 -9.32 62.20
C GLY A 100 -14.30 -10.75 61.98
N VAL A 101 -14.31 -11.22 60.73
CA VAL A 101 -14.03 -12.63 60.39
C VAL A 101 -12.63 -13.07 60.82
N VAL A 102 -12.56 -13.99 61.79
CA VAL A 102 -11.33 -14.71 62.20
C VAL A 102 -11.51 -16.24 62.21
N THR A 103 -12.74 -16.71 62.03
CA THR A 103 -13.12 -18.13 61.99
C THR A 103 -13.93 -18.50 60.74
N ALA A 104 -14.02 -19.80 60.43
CA ALA A 104 -14.84 -20.29 59.32
C ALA A 104 -16.36 -20.05 59.53
N ALA A 105 -16.83 -20.03 60.77
CA ALA A 105 -18.23 -19.73 61.09
C ALA A 105 -18.57 -18.27 60.80
N GLU A 106 -17.69 -17.35 61.20
CA GLU A 106 -17.82 -15.92 60.90
C GLU A 106 -17.70 -15.65 59.39
N ARG A 107 -16.82 -16.38 58.68
CA ARG A 107 -16.74 -16.28 57.21
C ARG A 107 -18.07 -16.62 56.56
N ARG A 108 -18.70 -17.72 56.98
CA ARG A 108 -20.02 -18.11 56.47
C ARG A 108 -21.05 -17.02 56.74
N GLN A 109 -21.08 -16.48 57.96
CA GLN A 109 -21.97 -15.37 58.32
C GLN A 109 -21.75 -14.11 57.45
N ALA A 110 -20.50 -13.77 57.12
CA ALA A 110 -20.20 -12.64 56.25
C ALA A 110 -20.69 -12.87 54.81
N LEU A 111 -20.52 -14.10 54.29
CA LEU A 111 -21.04 -14.47 52.97
C LEU A 111 -22.58 -14.50 52.94
N ASP A 112 -23.23 -14.99 54.00
CA ASP A 112 -24.70 -14.94 54.14
C ASP A 112 -25.22 -13.50 54.06
N ARG A 113 -24.61 -12.58 54.83
CA ARG A 113 -24.97 -11.15 54.78
C ARG A 113 -24.71 -10.51 53.42
N ALA A 114 -23.65 -10.93 52.73
CA ALA A 114 -23.33 -10.41 51.41
C ALA A 114 -24.30 -10.93 50.34
N ALA A 115 -24.68 -12.20 50.44
CA ALA A 115 -25.68 -12.85 49.60
C ALA A 115 -27.04 -12.16 49.71
N ASP A 116 -27.49 -11.88 50.95
CA ASP A 116 -28.72 -11.12 51.21
C ASP A 116 -28.71 -9.72 50.56
N ARG A 117 -27.56 -9.02 50.60
CA ARG A 117 -27.40 -7.67 50.01
C ARG A 117 -27.35 -7.68 48.48
N LEU A 118 -26.92 -8.78 47.88
CA LEU A 118 -26.71 -8.94 46.43
C LEU A 118 -27.85 -9.68 45.74
N ASP A 119 -28.88 -10.12 46.48
CA ASP A 119 -29.95 -10.99 45.99
C ASP A 119 -29.40 -12.25 45.30
N ALA A 120 -28.43 -12.89 45.96
CA ALA A 120 -27.70 -14.05 45.47
C ALA A 120 -27.56 -15.12 46.58
N THR A 121 -26.93 -16.26 46.28
CA THR A 121 -26.57 -17.25 47.32
C THR A 121 -25.16 -17.00 47.85
N PRO A 122 -24.84 -17.44 49.09
CA PRO A 122 -23.48 -17.35 49.64
C PRO A 122 -22.44 -17.99 48.72
N GLU A 123 -22.78 -19.13 48.12
CA GLU A 123 -21.95 -19.85 47.16
C GLU A 123 -21.75 -19.03 45.88
N ALA A 124 -22.80 -18.39 45.36
CA ALA A 124 -22.72 -17.53 44.19
C ALA A 124 -21.80 -16.32 44.44
N VAL A 125 -21.91 -15.69 45.61
CA VAL A 125 -21.01 -14.59 46.01
C VAL A 125 -19.58 -15.10 46.13
N GLU A 126 -19.36 -16.23 46.80
CA GLU A 126 -18.04 -16.84 47.00
C GLU A 126 -17.36 -17.18 45.68
N GLN A 127 -18.08 -17.81 44.74
CA GLN A 127 -17.59 -18.13 43.40
C GLN A 127 -17.23 -16.86 42.61
N SER A 128 -18.00 -15.78 42.80
CA SER A 128 -17.83 -14.53 42.07
C SER A 128 -16.64 -13.68 42.54
N LEU A 129 -16.13 -13.87 43.76
CA LEU A 129 -15.13 -12.96 44.37
C LEU A 129 -13.89 -12.73 43.49
N TYR A 130 -13.45 -13.74 42.75
CA TYR A 130 -12.22 -13.69 41.97
C TYR A 130 -12.40 -14.35 40.60
N ALA A 131 -13.63 -14.45 40.10
CA ALA A 131 -13.91 -15.02 38.79
C ALA A 131 -13.28 -14.19 37.64
N ASP A 132 -12.97 -12.92 37.90
CA ASP A 132 -12.32 -11.96 36.99
C ASP A 132 -10.79 -12.00 37.00
N LEU A 133 -10.15 -12.94 37.71
CA LEU A 133 -8.70 -13.14 37.58
C LEU A 133 -8.38 -13.87 36.28
N ASP A 134 -7.38 -13.43 35.51
CA ASP A 134 -6.96 -14.03 34.22
C ASP A 134 -6.86 -15.56 34.27
N ARG A 135 -6.31 -16.12 35.35
CA ARG A 135 -6.15 -17.58 35.53
C ARG A 135 -7.48 -18.35 35.71
N ARG A 136 -8.57 -17.66 36.05
CA ARG A 136 -9.90 -18.23 36.30
C ARG A 136 -10.91 -17.93 35.18
N GLU A 137 -10.52 -17.10 34.21
CA GLU A 137 -11.30 -16.94 32.99
C GLU A 137 -11.52 -18.30 32.34
N ILE A 138 -12.72 -18.50 31.80
CA ILE A 138 -13.12 -19.71 31.13
C ILE A 138 -12.74 -19.59 29.66
N LEU A 139 -12.14 -20.64 29.10
CA LEU A 139 -11.94 -20.75 27.65
C LEU A 139 -13.30 -20.96 26.99
N ALA A 140 -13.92 -19.90 26.48
CA ALA A 140 -15.27 -19.97 25.93
C ALA A 140 -15.29 -20.64 24.55
N THR A 141 -14.37 -20.25 23.68
CA THR A 141 -14.16 -20.90 22.37
C THR A 141 -12.70 -20.90 22.01
N VAL A 142 -12.30 -21.90 21.22
CA VAL A 142 -11.08 -21.86 20.43
C VAL A 142 -11.48 -22.20 19.00
N ASP A 143 -11.23 -21.27 18.07
CA ASP A 143 -11.50 -21.47 16.63
C ASP A 143 -10.17 -21.48 15.89
N PRO A 144 -9.41 -22.58 15.98
CA PRO A 144 -8.09 -22.66 15.38
C PRO A 144 -8.25 -22.61 13.87
N ARG A 145 -7.73 -21.54 13.27
CA ARG A 145 -7.76 -21.35 11.80
C ARG A 145 -6.79 -22.27 11.06
N TRP A 146 -6.09 -23.14 11.77
CA TRP A 146 -4.92 -23.86 11.29
C TRP A 146 -4.94 -25.30 11.77
N GLU A 147 -4.67 -26.21 10.84
CA GLU A 147 -4.30 -27.58 11.14
C GLU A 147 -2.90 -27.65 11.76
N PRO A 148 -2.51 -28.77 12.40
CA PRO A 148 -1.21 -28.89 13.07
C PRO A 148 0.00 -28.52 12.20
N ALA A 149 0.03 -28.93 10.93
CA ALA A 149 1.09 -28.58 9.99
C ALA A 149 1.14 -27.07 9.70
N GLU A 150 -0.02 -26.42 9.57
CA GLU A 150 -0.12 -24.98 9.36
C GLU A 150 0.29 -24.20 10.62
N LEU A 151 0.01 -24.73 11.82
CA LEU A 151 0.48 -24.18 13.08
C LEU A 151 2.01 -24.20 13.18
N VAL A 152 2.66 -25.27 12.69
CA VAL A 152 4.12 -25.35 12.56
C VAL A 152 4.65 -24.27 11.62
N ALA A 153 4.09 -24.13 10.43
CA ALA A 153 4.48 -23.08 9.48
C ALA A 153 4.28 -21.67 10.08
N ARG A 154 3.17 -21.46 10.81
CA ARG A 154 2.86 -20.19 11.46
C ARG A 154 3.81 -19.86 12.62
N TYR A 155 4.26 -20.89 13.33
CA TYR A 155 5.31 -20.80 14.33
C TYR A 155 6.63 -20.38 13.69
N ASN A 156 7.05 -21.00 12.60
CA ASN A 156 8.30 -20.67 11.91
C ASN A 156 8.33 -19.23 11.41
N LEU A 157 7.25 -18.78 10.75
CA LEU A 157 7.12 -17.38 10.36
C LEU A 157 7.18 -16.45 11.58
N SER A 158 6.44 -16.78 12.65
CA SER A 158 6.45 -15.97 13.87
C SER A 158 7.83 -15.93 14.54
N LEU A 159 8.61 -17.02 14.46
CA LEU A 159 9.96 -17.11 14.98
C LEU A 159 10.92 -16.22 14.18
N ALA A 160 10.93 -16.34 12.85
CA ALA A 160 11.73 -15.51 11.96
C ALA A 160 11.41 -14.01 12.12
N GLN A 161 10.13 -13.66 12.21
CA GLN A 161 9.69 -12.30 12.51
C GLN A 161 10.21 -11.79 13.86
N THR A 162 10.20 -12.64 14.89
CA THR A 162 10.67 -12.25 16.23
C THR A 162 12.20 -12.09 16.24
N ALA A 163 12.92 -12.88 15.44
CA ALA A 163 14.36 -12.74 15.25
C ALA A 163 14.74 -11.37 14.63
N LEU A 164 13.86 -10.77 13.82
CA LEU A 164 14.04 -9.44 13.25
C LEU A 164 13.77 -8.27 14.20
N PHE A 165 13.28 -8.51 15.43
CA PHE A 165 12.94 -7.41 16.36
C PHE A 165 14.15 -6.57 16.76
N ASP A 166 15.35 -7.13 16.70
CA ASP A 166 16.60 -6.42 16.97
C ASP A 166 17.40 -6.14 15.68
N ALA A 167 16.77 -6.28 14.51
CA ALA A 167 17.39 -5.90 13.25
C ALA A 167 17.54 -4.38 13.13
N THR A 168 18.66 -3.95 12.57
CA THR A 168 19.01 -2.55 12.32
C THR A 168 19.01 -2.21 10.82
N GLU A 169 19.17 -3.23 9.98
CA GLU A 169 19.18 -3.18 8.52
C GLU A 169 18.71 -4.54 7.98
N VAL A 170 17.97 -4.52 6.88
CA VAL A 170 17.55 -5.72 6.14
C VAL A 170 17.87 -5.52 4.67
N ARG A 171 18.46 -6.51 4.03
CA ARG A 171 18.70 -6.56 2.58
C ARG A 171 17.82 -7.64 2.00
N LEU A 172 17.11 -7.31 0.93
CA LEU A 172 16.18 -8.21 0.26
C LEU A 172 16.58 -8.37 -1.18
N ARG A 173 16.60 -9.60 -1.66
CA ARG A 173 16.65 -9.90 -3.09
C ARG A 173 15.33 -10.51 -3.50
N SER A 174 14.77 -9.99 -4.58
CA SER A 174 13.54 -10.50 -5.17
C SER A 174 13.51 -10.21 -6.66
N SER A 175 12.83 -11.09 -7.38
CA SER A 175 12.51 -10.87 -8.79
C SER A 175 11.39 -9.84 -9.02
N ASP A 176 10.71 -9.39 -7.95
CA ASP A 176 9.71 -8.33 -7.98
C ASP A 176 10.06 -7.18 -7.01
N PRO A 177 10.96 -6.25 -7.40
CA PRO A 177 11.33 -5.12 -6.57
C PRO A 177 10.20 -4.12 -6.33
N ARG A 178 9.17 -4.06 -7.21
CA ARG A 178 8.06 -3.10 -7.08
C ARG A 178 7.23 -3.41 -5.85
N SER A 179 6.78 -4.66 -5.72
CA SER A 179 6.03 -5.12 -4.55
C SER A 179 6.79 -4.92 -3.24
N LEU A 180 8.11 -5.10 -3.25
CA LEU A 180 8.96 -4.87 -2.08
C LEU A 180 9.07 -3.38 -1.72
N VAL A 181 9.28 -2.51 -2.70
CA VAL A 181 9.35 -1.06 -2.47
C VAL A 181 8.02 -0.55 -1.92
N SER A 182 6.90 -0.95 -2.54
CA SER A 182 5.56 -0.61 -2.10
C SER A 182 5.30 -1.05 -0.66
N ALA A 183 5.63 -2.32 -0.33
CA ALA A 183 5.52 -2.82 1.04
C ALA A 183 6.41 -2.05 2.04
N THR A 184 7.59 -1.61 1.60
CA THR A 184 8.53 -0.86 2.41
C THR A 184 8.03 0.57 2.69
N LYS A 185 7.48 1.24 1.68
CA LYS A 185 6.86 2.57 1.80
C LYS A 185 5.68 2.55 2.77
N ARG A 186 4.75 1.59 2.66
CA ARG A 186 3.63 1.41 3.64
C ARG A 186 4.08 1.25 5.08
N LEU A 187 5.25 0.66 5.30
CA LEU A 187 5.81 0.44 6.63
C LEU A 187 6.57 1.64 7.19
N GLY A 188 6.67 2.75 6.43
CA GLY A 188 7.42 3.94 6.81
C GLY A 188 8.92 3.68 6.95
N LEU A 189 9.43 2.72 6.17
CA LEU A 189 10.84 2.34 6.14
C LEU A 189 11.55 3.05 4.98
N MET A 190 12.85 3.29 5.14
CA MET A 190 13.70 3.78 4.06
C MET A 190 14.23 2.60 3.24
N TYR A 191 14.44 2.84 1.95
CA TYR A 191 15.05 1.85 1.07
C TYR A 191 16.03 2.47 0.09
N GLU A 192 16.94 1.63 -0.38
CA GLU A 192 17.85 1.90 -1.49
C GLU A 192 17.82 0.67 -2.42
N VAL A 193 17.61 0.89 -3.72
CA VAL A 193 17.59 -0.20 -4.71
C VAL A 193 18.94 -0.24 -5.41
N TYR A 194 19.50 -1.44 -5.54
CA TYR A 194 20.73 -1.71 -6.27
C TYR A 194 20.44 -2.73 -7.37
N SER A 195 20.94 -2.46 -8.58
CA SER A 195 20.91 -3.41 -9.69
C SER A 195 22.20 -4.23 -9.67
N GLY A 196 22.12 -5.53 -9.42
CA GLY A 196 23.25 -6.43 -9.62
C GLY A 196 23.28 -6.96 -11.05
N GLU A 197 24.44 -6.90 -11.73
CA GLU A 197 24.73 -7.91 -12.75
C GLU A 197 25.09 -9.19 -12.01
N THR A 198 24.35 -10.26 -12.23
CA THR A 198 24.70 -11.61 -11.77
C THR A 198 25.95 -12.06 -12.53
N GLY A 199 27.11 -11.60 -12.10
CA GLY A 199 28.37 -12.23 -12.42
C GLY A 199 28.45 -13.51 -11.62
N ASP A 200 28.29 -14.65 -12.28
CA ASP A 200 28.69 -15.95 -11.76
C ASP A 200 30.18 -15.90 -11.41
N GLY A 201 30.46 -15.47 -10.18
CA GLY A 201 31.77 -15.37 -9.56
C GLY A 201 32.28 -16.74 -9.10
N HIS A 202 32.14 -17.76 -9.94
CA HIS A 202 32.97 -18.96 -9.90
C HIS A 202 33.64 -19.09 -11.25
N SER A 203 34.78 -18.40 -11.39
CA SER A 203 35.80 -18.72 -12.37
C SER A 203 36.28 -20.16 -12.12
N ASN A 204 35.59 -21.13 -12.70
CA ASN A 204 36.20 -22.38 -13.08
C ASN A 204 36.56 -22.27 -14.56
N GLU A 205 37.83 -21.99 -14.81
CA GLU A 205 38.46 -22.28 -16.08
C GLU A 205 38.24 -23.77 -16.38
N GLY A 206 37.42 -24.08 -17.39
CA GLY A 206 37.39 -25.43 -17.93
C GLY A 206 36.09 -25.82 -18.63
N ALA A 207 36.23 -26.08 -19.93
CA ALA A 207 35.38 -26.93 -20.77
C ALA A 207 34.09 -26.33 -21.37
N SER A 208 34.26 -25.76 -22.57
CA SER A 208 33.68 -26.28 -23.82
C SER A 208 32.20 -26.74 -23.80
N GLY A 209 31.35 -25.86 -24.32
CA GLY A 209 30.41 -26.20 -25.40
C GLY A 209 29.09 -26.88 -25.01
N SER A 210 28.03 -26.09 -24.89
CA SER A 210 26.80 -26.31 -25.67
C SER A 210 25.93 -25.07 -25.60
N GLU A 211 25.56 -24.56 -26.77
CA GLU A 211 24.58 -23.50 -26.96
C GLU A 211 23.21 -24.05 -26.57
N GLY A 212 22.72 -23.63 -25.40
CA GLY A 212 21.35 -23.83 -24.94
C GLY A 212 20.64 -22.48 -24.89
N ALA A 213 19.76 -22.24 -25.85
CA ALA A 213 18.91 -21.06 -25.92
C ALA A 213 17.98 -20.94 -24.69
N GLY A 214 17.87 -19.72 -24.14
CA GLY A 214 16.75 -19.32 -23.30
C GLY A 214 17.01 -19.22 -21.79
N ALA A 215 18.04 -18.51 -21.36
CA ALA A 215 18.06 -17.90 -20.02
C ALA A 215 18.09 -16.38 -20.23
N GLY A 216 16.91 -15.75 -20.23
CA GLY A 216 16.82 -14.30 -20.15
C GLY A 216 17.60 -13.81 -18.94
N ASN A 217 18.36 -12.75 -19.12
CA ASN A 217 19.18 -12.09 -18.11
C ASN A 217 18.28 -11.66 -16.91
N ARG A 218 18.01 -12.58 -15.95
CA ARG A 218 17.30 -12.26 -14.70
C ARG A 218 18.29 -11.45 -13.86
N ARG A 219 18.18 -10.13 -13.97
CA ARG A 219 18.88 -9.19 -13.11
C ARG A 219 18.22 -9.25 -11.73
N ASP A 220 19.00 -9.59 -10.72
CA ASP A 220 18.53 -9.59 -9.34
C ASP A 220 18.64 -8.17 -8.78
N TRP A 221 17.51 -7.64 -8.30
CA TRP A 221 17.46 -6.38 -7.60
C TRP A 221 17.69 -6.61 -6.11
N GLU A 222 18.62 -5.85 -5.52
CA GLU A 222 18.85 -5.86 -4.08
C GLU A 222 18.27 -4.58 -3.46
N LEU A 223 17.34 -4.75 -2.54
CA LEU A 223 16.72 -3.68 -1.78
C LEU A 223 17.32 -3.63 -0.37
N VAL A 224 18.07 -2.58 -0.06
CA VAL A 224 18.60 -2.32 1.28
C VAL A 224 17.61 -1.46 2.04
N VAL A 225 17.00 -2.03 3.07
CA VAL A 225 15.92 -1.44 3.87
C VAL A 225 16.43 -1.07 5.26
N THR A 226 16.18 0.17 5.66
CA THR A 226 16.60 0.73 6.95
C THR A 226 15.47 1.57 7.56
N GLY A 227 15.62 1.96 8.82
CA GLY A 227 14.67 2.90 9.44
C GLY A 227 15.13 4.36 9.36
N PRO A 228 14.23 5.35 9.38
CA PRO A 228 14.55 6.77 9.15
C PRO A 228 15.67 7.36 10.02
N ASP A 229 15.83 6.87 11.26
CA ASP A 229 16.91 7.34 12.14
C ASP A 229 18.31 6.78 11.79
N ARG A 230 18.43 5.90 10.77
CA ARG A 230 19.69 5.19 10.44
C ARG A 230 20.84 6.14 10.16
N LEU A 231 20.55 7.30 9.57
CA LEU A 231 21.53 8.35 9.27
C LEU A 231 22.18 8.94 10.53
N PHE A 232 21.50 8.87 11.68
CA PHE A 232 22.00 9.39 12.96
C PHE A 232 22.52 8.28 13.87
N ARG A 233 21.89 7.10 13.86
CA ARG A 233 22.26 5.97 14.70
C ARG A 233 21.72 4.65 14.17
N SER A 234 22.47 3.57 14.42
CA SER A 234 21.92 2.21 14.38
C SER A 234 20.87 2.06 15.47
N THR A 235 19.65 1.64 15.13
CA THR A 235 18.54 1.53 16.09
C THR A 235 17.68 0.30 15.82
N ARG A 236 17.22 -0.34 16.90
CA ARG A 236 16.31 -1.49 16.90
C ARG A 236 14.84 -1.09 16.83
N ARG A 237 14.55 0.22 16.81
CA ARG A 237 13.18 0.77 16.84
C ARG A 237 12.30 0.26 15.69
N TYR A 238 12.91 -0.13 14.58
CA TYR A 238 12.23 -0.53 13.34
C TYR A 238 12.13 -2.05 13.15
N GLY A 239 12.62 -2.85 14.11
CA GLY A 239 12.63 -4.32 14.01
C GLY A 239 11.24 -4.93 13.81
N THR A 240 10.19 -4.33 14.39
CA THR A 240 8.81 -4.77 14.17
C THR A 240 8.32 -4.49 12.76
N GLN A 241 8.79 -3.44 12.10
CA GLN A 241 8.48 -3.10 10.72
C GLN A 241 9.23 -4.05 9.78
N PHE A 242 10.51 -4.32 10.02
CA PHE A 242 11.25 -5.37 9.29
C PHE A 242 10.58 -6.75 9.40
N ALA A 243 10.08 -7.10 10.59
CA ALA A 243 9.31 -8.31 10.79
C ALA A 243 7.98 -8.35 10.01
N ARG A 244 7.32 -7.20 9.83
CA ARG A 244 6.14 -7.10 8.96
C ARG A 244 6.51 -7.21 7.49
N LEU A 245 7.63 -6.61 7.08
CA LEU A 245 8.15 -6.68 5.72
C LEU A 245 8.43 -8.13 5.31
N LEU A 246 9.08 -8.93 6.17
CA LEU A 246 9.32 -10.36 5.91
C LEU A 246 8.04 -11.12 5.55
N ARG A 247 6.89 -10.78 6.15
CA ARG A 247 5.61 -11.43 5.78
C ARG A 247 5.22 -11.16 4.34
N THR A 248 5.51 -9.96 3.81
CA THR A 248 5.23 -9.63 2.42
C THR A 248 6.21 -10.35 1.49
N VAL A 249 7.50 -10.37 1.85
CA VAL A 249 8.54 -11.08 1.08
C VAL A 249 8.25 -12.57 0.98
N ALA A 250 7.87 -13.20 2.10
CA ALA A 250 7.58 -14.63 2.17
C ALA A 250 6.30 -15.06 1.41
N LYS A 251 5.60 -14.13 0.74
CA LYS A 251 4.53 -14.43 -0.21
C LYS A 251 5.02 -14.52 -1.66
N THR A 252 6.25 -14.10 -1.93
CA THR A 252 6.85 -14.09 -3.28
C THR A 252 7.71 -15.33 -3.48
N ASP A 253 7.91 -15.74 -4.73
CA ASP A 253 8.83 -16.84 -5.08
C ASP A 253 10.27 -16.31 -5.24
N ASN A 254 11.27 -17.13 -4.89
CA ASN A 254 12.70 -16.82 -5.03
C ASN A 254 13.12 -15.53 -4.29
N TRP A 255 13.16 -15.58 -2.96
CA TRP A 255 13.56 -14.45 -2.13
C TRP A 255 14.75 -14.80 -1.24
N GLN A 256 15.64 -13.83 -1.03
CA GLN A 256 16.63 -13.90 0.03
C GLN A 256 16.55 -12.66 0.91
N LEU A 257 16.72 -12.85 2.21
CA LEU A 257 16.76 -11.82 3.23
C LEU A 257 18.02 -11.95 4.05
N THR A 258 18.85 -10.91 4.07
CA THR A 258 20.00 -10.79 4.98
C THR A 258 19.72 -9.66 5.96
N ALA A 259 19.73 -9.94 7.27
CA ALA A 259 19.49 -8.94 8.31
C ALA A 259 20.71 -8.77 9.21
N THR A 260 21.02 -7.50 9.51
CA THR A 260 21.99 -7.13 10.53
C THR A 260 21.28 -7.00 11.87
N ILE A 261 21.62 -7.86 12.84
CA ILE A 261 20.97 -7.97 14.15
C ILE A 261 21.88 -7.43 15.25
N ASP A 262 21.38 -6.52 16.08
CA ASP A 262 22.02 -6.12 17.34
C ASP A 262 21.62 -7.08 18.48
N ASP A 263 22.35 -8.19 18.61
CA ASP A 263 22.16 -9.18 19.66
C ASP A 263 22.94 -8.78 20.93
N ARG A 264 22.28 -7.98 21.78
CA ARG A 264 22.82 -7.51 23.06
C ARG A 264 24.17 -6.79 22.93
N GLY A 265 24.31 -5.94 21.92
CA GLY A 265 25.52 -5.18 21.62
C GLY A 265 26.51 -5.92 20.72
N THR A 266 26.22 -7.16 20.32
CA THR A 266 27.02 -7.89 19.31
C THR A 266 26.27 -7.86 17.99
N GLU A 267 26.87 -7.28 16.97
CA GLU A 267 26.35 -7.35 15.61
C GLU A 267 26.47 -8.78 15.08
N ARG A 268 25.38 -9.29 14.50
CA ARG A 268 25.32 -10.62 13.88
C ARG A 268 24.53 -10.57 12.59
N THR A 269 24.87 -11.46 11.67
CA THR A 269 24.13 -11.63 10.42
C THR A 269 23.15 -12.79 10.55
N MET A 270 21.90 -12.53 10.16
CA MET A 270 20.89 -13.55 9.91
C MET A 270 20.62 -13.61 8.42
N GLU A 271 20.54 -14.82 7.87
CA GLU A 271 20.18 -15.07 6.48
C GLU A 271 18.94 -15.97 6.46
N LEU A 272 17.99 -15.64 5.59
CA LEU A 272 16.79 -16.40 5.33
C LEU A 272 16.54 -16.45 3.82
N SER A 273 16.01 -17.55 3.29
CA SER A 273 15.58 -17.68 1.90
C SER A 273 14.26 -18.43 1.76
N ASP A 274 13.78 -18.55 0.52
CA ASP A 274 12.64 -19.39 0.16
C ASP A 274 12.86 -20.90 0.41
N ASP A 275 14.10 -21.34 0.67
CA ASP A 275 14.41 -22.71 1.12
C ASP A 275 14.12 -22.92 2.61
N ASP A 276 14.04 -21.85 3.41
CA ASP A 276 13.66 -21.95 4.81
C ASP A 276 12.15 -22.20 4.96
N PRO A 277 11.70 -22.87 6.04
CA PRO A 277 10.28 -23.15 6.27
C PRO A 277 9.51 -21.90 6.76
N VAL A 278 9.73 -20.75 6.12
CA VAL A 278 9.10 -19.45 6.39
C VAL A 278 8.05 -19.20 5.32
N ALA A 279 6.85 -19.75 5.54
CA ALA A 279 5.70 -19.57 4.68
C ALA A 279 4.61 -18.73 5.36
N VAL A 280 3.68 -18.18 4.58
CA VAL A 280 2.47 -17.51 5.09
C VAL A 280 1.24 -18.39 4.81
N PRO A 281 0.79 -19.24 5.76
CA PRO A 281 -0.37 -20.10 5.57
C PRO A 281 -1.65 -19.30 5.32
N GLY A 282 -2.49 -19.78 4.39
CA GLY A 282 -3.81 -19.20 4.08
C GLY A 282 -3.78 -17.76 3.53
N ALA A 283 -2.62 -17.28 3.05
CA ALA A 283 -2.54 -15.99 2.42
C ALA A 283 -2.96 -16.08 0.96
N GLU A 284 -4.13 -15.51 0.65
CA GLU A 284 -4.33 -14.96 -0.69
C GLU A 284 -3.23 -13.89 -0.94
N PRO A 285 -2.74 -13.76 -2.19
CA PRO A 285 -1.87 -12.65 -2.58
C PRO A 285 -2.47 -11.34 -2.08
N ILE A 286 -1.66 -10.44 -1.51
CA ILE A 286 -2.18 -9.12 -1.16
C ILE A 286 -2.59 -8.48 -2.48
N ALA A 287 -3.88 -8.18 -2.66
CA ALA A 287 -4.33 -7.42 -3.81
C ALA A 287 -3.48 -6.14 -3.92
N GLU A 288 -2.87 -5.93 -5.08
CA GLU A 288 -1.75 -5.02 -5.37
C GLU A 288 -2.15 -3.52 -5.42
N ASP A 289 -3.36 -3.20 -4.94
CA ASP A 289 -4.01 -1.90 -5.15
C ASP A 289 -4.28 -1.14 -3.84
N GLN A 290 -3.28 -1.02 -2.98
CA GLN A 290 -3.33 -0.06 -1.88
C GLN A 290 -2.18 0.93 -2.04
N PHE A 291 -2.54 2.22 -2.16
CA PHE A 291 -1.59 3.33 -2.14
C PHE A 291 -0.78 3.33 -0.85
N ASP A 292 0.48 3.77 -0.94
CA ASP A 292 1.39 3.74 0.21
C ASP A 292 1.13 4.91 1.16
N SER A 293 0.54 5.99 0.67
CA SER A 293 0.06 7.12 1.46
C SER A 293 -1.35 7.60 1.07
N ALA A 294 -2.05 8.23 2.01
CA ALA A 294 -3.32 8.89 1.73
C ALA A 294 -3.16 10.04 0.71
N VAL A 295 -1.99 10.68 0.67
CA VAL A 295 -1.66 11.75 -0.26
C VAL A 295 -1.58 11.22 -1.69
N GLU A 296 -0.88 10.10 -1.91
CA GLU A 296 -0.82 9.43 -3.22
C GLU A 296 -2.22 9.01 -3.70
N ALA A 297 -3.02 8.43 -2.81
CA ALA A 297 -4.38 7.98 -3.13
C ALA A 297 -5.28 9.14 -3.54
N GLU A 298 -5.27 10.22 -2.75
CA GLU A 298 -6.03 11.44 -3.02
C GLU A 298 -5.58 12.08 -4.33
N PHE A 299 -4.26 12.19 -4.55
CA PHE A 299 -3.69 12.74 -5.77
C PHE A 299 -4.10 11.94 -7.01
N ALA A 300 -3.87 10.63 -7.02
CA ALA A 300 -4.18 9.78 -8.17
C ALA A 300 -5.68 9.76 -8.50
N THR A 301 -6.54 9.74 -7.46
CA THR A 301 -7.99 9.80 -7.63
C THR A 301 -8.40 11.12 -8.28
N ARG A 302 -7.88 12.25 -7.78
CA ARG A 302 -8.18 13.57 -8.33
C ARG A 302 -7.63 13.75 -9.74
N PHE A 303 -6.40 13.29 -10.00
CA PHE A 303 -5.77 13.41 -11.32
C PHE A 303 -6.58 12.66 -12.37
N ARG A 304 -6.98 11.41 -12.09
CA ARG A 304 -7.80 10.57 -13.01
C ARG A 304 -9.24 11.06 -13.18
N SER A 305 -9.73 11.92 -12.29
CA SER A 305 -11.07 12.51 -12.41
C SER A 305 -11.13 13.69 -13.37
N LEU A 306 -9.97 14.20 -13.78
CA LEU A 306 -9.85 15.28 -14.75
C LEU A 306 -9.43 14.72 -16.11
N ASP A 307 -9.87 15.40 -17.15
CA ASP A 307 -9.50 15.10 -18.53
C ASP A 307 -8.21 15.83 -18.86
N PHE A 308 -7.10 15.10 -18.80
CA PHE A 308 -5.76 15.58 -19.13
C PHE A 308 -5.21 14.73 -20.28
N ASP A 309 -4.43 15.33 -21.17
CA ASP A 309 -3.67 14.62 -22.23
C ASP A 309 -2.52 13.75 -21.68
N TRP A 310 -2.55 13.45 -20.38
CA TRP A 310 -1.56 12.66 -19.66
C TRP A 310 -2.27 11.54 -18.91
N SER A 311 -1.85 10.32 -19.15
CA SER A 311 -2.24 9.18 -18.33
C SER A 311 -1.30 9.05 -17.12
N LEU A 312 -1.84 8.56 -15.98
CA LEU A 312 -1.09 8.41 -14.75
C LEU A 312 -0.84 6.93 -14.42
N VAL A 313 0.39 6.50 -14.63
CA VAL A 313 0.88 5.16 -14.29
C VAL A 313 1.45 5.17 -12.87
N ARG A 314 1.03 4.21 -12.04
CA ARG A 314 1.53 4.03 -10.66
C ARG A 314 2.71 3.07 -10.65
N GLU A 315 3.72 3.34 -9.82
CA GLU A 315 4.90 2.48 -9.62
C GLU A 315 5.49 1.97 -10.96
N PRO A 316 5.94 2.89 -11.85
CA PRO A 316 6.49 2.52 -13.14
C PRO A 316 7.73 1.62 -13.03
N ALA A 317 8.24 1.15 -14.17
CA ALA A 317 9.45 0.34 -14.20
C ALA A 317 10.63 1.03 -13.50
N PRO A 318 11.47 0.28 -12.76
CA PRO A 318 12.66 0.84 -12.13
C PRO A 318 13.55 1.56 -13.14
N LEU A 319 14.02 2.75 -12.76
CA LEU A 319 15.00 3.54 -13.50
C LEU A 319 16.41 3.18 -13.03
N GLU A 320 17.32 2.96 -13.98
CA GLU A 320 18.72 2.68 -13.69
C GLU A 320 19.53 3.98 -13.68
N ALA A 321 20.30 4.20 -12.61
CA ALA A 321 21.23 5.31 -12.47
C ALA A 321 22.53 4.81 -11.84
N GLY A 322 23.56 4.60 -12.67
CA GLY A 322 24.92 4.29 -12.21
C GLY A 322 25.02 3.05 -11.29
N GLY A 323 24.27 1.98 -11.57
CA GLY A 323 24.23 0.75 -10.75
C GLY A 323 23.28 0.80 -9.55
N ARG A 324 22.53 1.89 -9.39
CA ARG A 324 21.42 2.03 -8.44
C ARG A 324 20.11 2.07 -9.20
N GLY A 325 19.06 1.53 -8.58
CA GLY A 325 17.71 1.60 -9.07
C GLY A 325 16.92 2.70 -8.35
N MET A 326 16.00 3.34 -9.06
CA MET A 326 14.97 4.19 -8.47
C MET A 326 13.60 3.73 -8.98
N ILE A 327 12.61 3.66 -8.09
CA ILE A 327 11.21 3.41 -8.46
C ILE A 327 10.39 4.65 -8.06
N PRO A 328 10.05 5.52 -9.02
CA PRO A 328 9.15 6.66 -8.78
C PRO A 328 7.77 6.21 -8.28
N ASP A 329 7.04 7.09 -7.61
CA ASP A 329 5.63 6.85 -7.23
C ASP A 329 4.72 6.78 -8.45
N PHE A 330 4.92 7.67 -9.41
CA PHE A 330 4.13 7.76 -10.64
C PHE A 330 4.97 8.08 -11.87
N ALA A 331 4.40 7.82 -13.05
CA ALA A 331 4.79 8.41 -14.31
C ALA A 331 3.56 9.04 -14.98
N PHE A 332 3.72 10.26 -15.48
CA PHE A 332 2.82 10.88 -16.43
C PHE A 332 3.24 10.46 -17.83
N GLU A 333 2.40 9.73 -18.55
CA GLU A 333 2.64 9.33 -19.94
C GLU A 333 1.76 10.19 -20.85
N TYR A 334 2.38 10.91 -21.79
CA TYR A 334 1.65 11.78 -22.71
C TYR A 334 0.89 10.92 -23.73
N GLU A 335 -0.38 11.21 -23.95
CA GLU A 335 -1.23 10.34 -24.79
C GLU A 335 -0.87 10.38 -26.27
N HIS A 336 -0.22 11.46 -26.72
CA HIS A 336 0.06 11.72 -28.14
C HIS A 336 1.53 11.54 -28.55
N ALA A 337 2.41 11.11 -27.64
CA ALA A 337 3.81 10.81 -27.96
C ALA A 337 4.41 9.81 -26.97
N ASP A 338 5.48 9.11 -27.36
CA ASP A 338 6.28 8.29 -26.44
C ASP A 338 7.16 9.18 -25.55
N PHE A 339 6.51 9.93 -24.67
CA PHE A 339 7.13 10.87 -23.74
C PHE A 339 6.53 10.69 -22.35
N ARG A 340 7.41 10.68 -21.36
CA ARG A 340 7.03 10.45 -19.96
C ARG A 340 7.78 11.37 -19.01
N VAL A 341 7.06 11.80 -17.99
CA VAL A 341 7.61 12.58 -16.88
C VAL A 341 7.38 11.79 -15.59
N PHE A 342 8.46 11.45 -14.88
CA PHE A 342 8.38 10.74 -13.61
C PHE A 342 7.97 11.68 -12.47
N PHE A 343 7.31 11.13 -11.45
CA PHE A 343 6.83 11.90 -10.31
C PHE A 343 7.04 11.15 -9.00
N GLU A 344 7.74 11.79 -8.06
CA GLU A 344 8.00 11.26 -6.71
C GLU A 344 7.40 12.19 -5.67
N ILE A 345 6.70 11.63 -4.68
CA ILE A 345 6.08 12.33 -3.55
C ILE A 345 6.90 12.09 -2.28
N MET A 346 7.51 13.16 -1.76
CA MET A 346 8.34 13.16 -0.56
C MET A 346 7.56 13.73 0.63
N GLY A 347 7.03 12.86 1.51
CA GLY A 347 6.23 13.28 2.69
C GLY A 347 6.82 13.00 4.08
N PHE A 348 7.58 11.91 4.27
CA PHE A 348 8.01 11.43 5.60
C PHE A 348 9.53 11.41 5.82
N TRP A 349 10.28 12.18 5.03
CA TRP A 349 11.72 11.99 4.89
C TRP A 349 12.54 13.09 5.56
N THR A 350 13.74 12.78 6.04
CA THR A 350 14.64 13.83 6.58
C THR A 350 15.25 14.67 5.45
N PRO A 351 15.66 15.93 5.70
CA PRO A 351 16.35 16.75 4.70
C PRO A 351 17.55 16.06 4.07
N GLU A 352 18.35 15.33 4.85
CA GLU A 352 19.51 14.59 4.35
C GLU A 352 19.12 13.39 3.48
N TYR A 353 17.99 12.74 3.79
CA TYR A 353 17.45 11.68 2.93
C TYR A 353 16.98 12.25 1.60
N VAL A 354 16.26 13.38 1.65
CA VAL A 354 15.82 14.09 0.45
C VAL A 354 17.05 14.47 -0.39
N ALA A 355 18.08 15.08 0.19
CA ALA A 355 19.34 15.39 -0.49
C ALA A 355 20.01 14.14 -1.12
N LYS A 356 20.00 13.00 -0.43
CA LYS A 356 20.56 11.74 -0.96
C LYS A 356 19.72 11.18 -2.12
N LYS A 357 18.39 11.21 -2.01
CA LYS A 357 17.46 10.83 -3.08
C LYS A 357 17.65 11.73 -4.28
N LEU A 358 17.70 13.05 -4.09
CA LEU A 358 17.99 14.02 -5.16
C LEU A 358 19.34 13.74 -5.83
N GLY A 359 20.38 13.38 -5.07
CA GLY A 359 21.64 12.95 -5.68
C GLY A 359 21.54 11.65 -6.50
N GLN A 360 20.58 10.76 -6.21
CA GLN A 360 20.27 9.62 -7.08
C GLN A 360 19.49 10.07 -8.31
N LEU A 361 18.61 11.07 -8.17
CA LEU A 361 17.84 11.69 -9.25
C LEU A 361 18.76 12.36 -10.28
N ASP A 362 19.74 13.15 -9.83
CA ASP A 362 20.77 13.79 -10.65
C ASP A 362 21.58 12.77 -11.49
N ALA A 363 21.70 11.53 -10.99
CA ALA A 363 22.45 10.47 -11.65
C ALA A 363 21.63 9.70 -12.71
N VAL A 364 20.31 9.90 -12.78
CA VAL A 364 19.47 9.34 -13.84
C VAL A 364 19.57 10.27 -15.06
N GLU A 365 20.50 9.99 -15.97
CA GLU A 365 20.62 10.77 -17.21
C GLU A 365 19.45 10.48 -18.17
N GLY A 366 18.88 11.53 -18.76
CA GLY A 366 17.91 11.40 -19.86
C GLY A 366 16.47 11.11 -19.47
N VAL A 367 16.07 11.42 -18.23
CA VAL A 367 14.67 11.32 -17.78
C VAL A 367 14.14 12.65 -17.27
N GLU A 368 12.89 12.96 -17.59
CA GLU A 368 12.18 14.12 -17.05
C GLU A 368 11.50 13.76 -15.74
N MET A 369 11.59 14.64 -14.74
CA MET A 369 11.11 14.32 -13.40
C MET A 369 10.62 15.54 -12.62
N LEU A 370 9.49 15.32 -11.94
CA LEU A 370 8.87 16.23 -11.00
C LEU A 370 8.97 15.64 -9.59
N VAL A 371 9.17 16.49 -8.58
CA VAL A 371 9.22 16.04 -7.18
C VAL A 371 8.24 16.87 -6.36
N ALA A 372 7.27 16.21 -5.72
CA ALA A 372 6.39 16.86 -4.74
C ALA A 372 6.97 16.74 -3.32
N VAL A 373 7.10 17.84 -2.60
CA VAL A 373 7.74 17.89 -1.28
C VAL A 373 6.83 18.49 -0.23
N ASP A 374 6.67 17.79 0.89
CA ASP A 374 5.92 18.32 2.02
C ASP A 374 6.64 19.55 2.61
N GLU A 375 5.91 20.65 2.78
CA GLU A 375 6.43 21.93 3.28
C GLU A 375 7.13 21.79 4.65
N SER A 376 6.75 20.81 5.46
CA SER A 376 7.39 20.54 6.75
C SER A 376 8.85 20.11 6.65
N LEU A 377 9.30 19.68 5.47
CA LEU A 377 10.67 19.23 5.22
C LEU A 377 11.64 20.40 4.99
N GLY A 378 11.15 21.57 4.57
CA GLY A 378 11.99 22.77 4.41
C GLY A 378 13.08 22.69 3.33
N VAL A 379 12.97 21.76 2.37
CA VAL A 379 13.99 21.49 1.33
C VAL A 379 13.60 21.95 -0.07
N GLY A 380 12.49 22.69 -0.23
CA GLY A 380 11.97 23.10 -1.54
C GLY A 380 12.98 23.88 -2.40
N GLU A 381 13.67 24.87 -1.80
CA GLU A 381 14.66 25.70 -2.52
C GLU A 381 15.89 24.89 -2.99
N GLU A 382 16.29 23.86 -2.25
CA GLU A 382 17.44 23.01 -2.61
C GLU A 382 17.14 22.04 -3.77
N ILE A 383 15.86 21.79 -4.05
CA ILE A 383 15.38 20.92 -5.13
C ILE A 383 15.28 21.73 -6.42
N GLU A 384 14.65 22.91 -6.36
CA GLU A 384 14.57 23.82 -7.51
C GLU A 384 15.96 24.18 -8.05
N ALA A 385 16.96 24.32 -7.17
CA ALA A 385 18.33 24.61 -7.54
C ALA A 385 19.04 23.47 -8.31
N ARG A 386 18.49 22.26 -8.31
CA ARG A 386 19.06 21.06 -8.96
C ARG A 386 18.40 20.72 -10.31
N ASP A 387 17.68 21.67 -10.90
CA ASP A 387 16.93 21.48 -12.16
C ASP A 387 15.81 20.42 -12.09
N HIS A 388 15.53 19.93 -10.88
CA HIS A 388 14.31 19.18 -10.59
C HIS A 388 13.19 20.17 -10.33
N ARG A 389 12.07 20.05 -11.05
CA ARG A 389 10.90 20.91 -10.81
C ARG A 389 10.23 20.45 -9.52
N ALA A 390 10.44 21.21 -8.45
CA ALA A 390 9.85 20.97 -7.14
C ALA A 390 8.42 21.50 -7.07
N ILE A 391 7.53 20.74 -6.44
CA ILE A 391 6.16 21.16 -6.12
C ILE A 391 5.98 21.03 -4.61
N THR A 392 5.91 22.14 -3.89
CA THR A 392 5.64 22.06 -2.45
C THR A 392 4.17 21.77 -2.16
N TYR A 393 3.90 20.99 -1.12
CA TYR A 393 2.53 20.71 -0.67
C TYR A 393 2.40 20.65 0.85
N SER A 394 1.18 20.87 1.35
CA SER A 394 0.84 20.71 2.76
C SER A 394 -0.42 19.87 2.87
N GLY A 395 -0.28 18.62 3.34
CA GLY A 395 -1.36 17.65 3.49
C GLY A 395 -1.93 17.08 2.18
N SER A 396 -2.03 17.87 1.09
CA SER A 396 -2.50 17.41 -0.22
C SER A 396 -1.78 18.13 -1.36
N ILE A 397 -1.53 17.42 -2.47
CA ILE A 397 -0.90 17.97 -3.67
C ILE A 397 -1.95 18.69 -4.51
N ARG A 398 -1.65 19.92 -4.91
CA ARG A 398 -2.52 20.73 -5.76
C ARG A 398 -2.32 20.36 -7.23
N LEU A 399 -3.37 19.88 -7.87
CA LEU A 399 -3.35 19.54 -9.29
C LEU A 399 -2.98 20.71 -10.20
N LYS A 400 -3.33 21.95 -9.80
CA LYS A 400 -2.94 23.16 -10.54
C LYS A 400 -1.43 23.28 -10.65
N ASP A 401 -0.70 22.96 -9.59
CA ASP A 401 0.76 23.11 -9.56
C ASP A 401 1.43 22.02 -10.41
N VAL A 402 0.89 20.81 -10.38
CA VAL A 402 1.30 19.72 -11.29
C VAL A 402 1.01 20.07 -12.75
N ARG A 403 -0.19 20.56 -13.07
CA ARG A 403 -0.52 20.97 -14.44
C ARG A 403 0.37 22.11 -14.93
N ASN A 404 0.68 23.09 -14.07
CA ASN A 404 1.62 24.15 -14.42
C ASN A 404 3.03 23.61 -14.70
N ALA A 405 3.45 22.57 -13.98
CA ALA A 405 4.74 21.92 -14.20
C ALA A 405 4.78 21.07 -15.49
N LEU A 406 3.65 20.48 -15.89
CA LEU A 406 3.52 19.70 -17.14
C LEU A 406 3.36 20.57 -18.38
N ARG A 407 2.74 21.75 -18.25
CA ARG A 407 2.41 22.65 -19.38
C ARG A 407 3.58 23.00 -20.31
N PRO A 408 4.82 23.24 -19.84
CA PRO A 408 5.94 23.48 -20.75
C PRO A 408 6.23 22.28 -21.66
N TYR A 409 6.16 21.06 -21.12
CA TYR A 409 6.34 19.84 -21.92
C TYR A 409 5.23 19.67 -22.95
N GLU A 410 3.98 19.92 -22.55
CA GLU A 410 2.84 19.89 -23.48
C GLU A 410 3.02 20.89 -24.62
N ALA A 411 3.47 22.11 -24.32
CA ALA A 411 3.68 23.14 -25.33
C ALA A 411 4.77 22.74 -26.33
N ASP A 412 5.89 22.21 -25.85
CA ASP A 412 7.00 21.76 -26.70
C ASP A 412 6.59 20.54 -27.56
N LEU A 413 5.90 19.56 -26.97
CA LEU A 413 5.39 18.37 -27.68
C LEU A 413 4.33 18.75 -28.72
N THR A 414 3.42 19.66 -28.38
CA THR A 414 2.39 20.17 -29.29
C THR A 414 3.03 20.93 -30.45
N ALA A 415 4.02 21.79 -30.19
CA ALA A 415 4.73 22.53 -31.23
C ALA A 415 5.52 21.60 -32.16
N ALA A 416 6.17 20.57 -31.62
CA ALA A 416 6.86 19.56 -32.41
C ALA A 416 5.87 18.77 -33.30
N ALA A 417 4.76 18.31 -32.71
CA ALA A 417 3.71 17.62 -33.46
C ALA A 417 3.10 18.49 -34.56
N ALA A 418 2.82 19.76 -34.28
CA ALA A 418 2.30 20.71 -35.26
C ALA A 418 3.28 20.97 -36.42
N ALA A 419 4.59 20.98 -36.14
CA ALA A 419 5.61 21.14 -37.18
C ALA A 419 5.75 19.90 -38.08
N ASP A 420 5.37 18.73 -37.60
CA ASP A 420 5.37 17.48 -38.37
C ASP A 420 4.07 17.28 -39.19
N LEU A 421 3.04 18.11 -38.97
CA LEU A 421 1.80 18.09 -39.76
C LEU A 421 2.02 18.68 -41.16
N PRO A 422 1.21 18.27 -42.16
CA PRO A 422 1.16 18.94 -43.45
C PRO A 422 0.77 20.43 -43.35
N ASP A 423 1.30 21.26 -44.24
CA ASP A 423 0.99 22.70 -44.31
C ASP A 423 -0.53 22.98 -44.48
N GLU A 424 -1.25 22.07 -45.16
CA GLU A 424 -2.70 22.10 -45.33
C GLU A 424 -3.32 20.75 -44.97
N LEU A 425 -4.30 20.74 -44.07
CA LEU A 425 -5.10 19.55 -43.74
C LEU A 425 -6.38 19.53 -44.58
N ARG A 426 -6.77 18.35 -45.08
CA ARG A 426 -7.96 18.17 -45.93
C ARG A 426 -8.76 16.95 -45.48
N PRO A 427 -9.57 17.09 -44.42
CA PRO A 427 -10.41 16.00 -43.95
C PRO A 427 -11.51 15.67 -44.99
N GLU A 428 -11.81 14.37 -45.12
CA GLU A 428 -12.85 13.91 -46.06
C GLU A 428 -14.26 14.30 -45.60
N ALA A 429 -14.49 14.32 -44.28
CA ALA A 429 -15.79 14.62 -43.69
C ALA A 429 -16.21 16.07 -43.94
N ASP A 430 -17.49 16.29 -44.22
CA ASP A 430 -18.06 17.63 -44.41
C ASP A 430 -18.14 18.44 -43.11
N VAL A 431 -18.23 17.73 -41.99
CA VAL A 431 -18.21 18.24 -40.61
C VAL A 431 -17.25 17.37 -39.80
N ILE A 432 -16.25 17.99 -39.16
CA ILE A 432 -15.28 17.30 -38.31
C ILE A 432 -14.92 18.17 -37.11
N THR A 433 -14.88 17.59 -35.91
CA THR A 433 -14.41 18.31 -34.71
C THR A 433 -12.88 18.38 -34.70
N LEU A 434 -12.32 19.38 -34.01
CA LEU A 434 -10.87 19.44 -33.80
C LEU A 434 -10.34 18.18 -33.11
N ALA A 435 -11.12 17.61 -32.17
CA ALA A 435 -10.83 16.32 -31.53
C ALA A 435 -10.72 15.17 -32.53
N ALA A 436 -11.68 15.03 -33.44
CA ALA A 436 -11.67 13.98 -34.45
C ALA A 436 -10.51 14.17 -35.44
N LEU A 437 -10.26 15.41 -35.89
CA LEU A 437 -9.14 15.73 -36.77
C LEU A 437 -7.79 15.44 -36.10
N ALA A 438 -7.62 15.82 -34.84
CA ALA A 438 -6.40 15.54 -34.07
C ALA A 438 -6.17 14.02 -33.92
N ALA A 439 -7.24 13.25 -33.67
CA ALA A 439 -7.19 11.80 -33.57
C ALA A 439 -6.79 11.12 -34.90
N GLU A 440 -7.22 11.63 -36.05
CA GLU A 440 -6.78 11.13 -37.38
C GLU A 440 -5.27 11.24 -37.57
N HIS A 441 -4.64 12.24 -36.93
CA HIS A 441 -3.21 12.49 -36.99
C HIS A 441 -2.43 11.97 -35.76
N GLY A 442 -3.12 11.44 -34.74
CA GLY A 442 -2.50 10.96 -33.50
C GLY A 442 -1.86 12.07 -32.65
N VAL A 443 -2.35 13.31 -32.77
CA VAL A 443 -1.81 14.50 -32.08
C VAL A 443 -2.85 15.08 -31.12
N SER A 444 -2.45 16.07 -30.31
CA SER A 444 -3.39 16.81 -29.44
C SER A 444 -4.24 17.80 -30.24
N GLU A 445 -5.43 18.15 -29.74
CA GLU A 445 -6.29 19.16 -30.38
C GLU A 445 -5.59 20.52 -30.55
N ALA A 446 -4.71 20.87 -29.62
CA ALA A 446 -3.91 22.09 -29.69
C ALA A 446 -2.93 22.09 -30.88
N ALA A 447 -2.48 20.92 -31.34
CA ALA A 447 -1.53 20.83 -32.45
C ALA A 447 -2.18 21.12 -33.81
N VAL A 448 -3.49 20.85 -33.94
CA VAL A 448 -4.27 21.13 -35.16
C VAL A 448 -5.04 22.45 -35.10
N GLU A 449 -5.04 23.13 -33.94
CA GLU A 449 -5.88 24.30 -33.70
C GLU A 449 -5.59 25.47 -34.66
N ASP A 450 -4.31 25.67 -34.98
CA ASP A 450 -3.82 26.71 -35.89
C ASP A 450 -3.53 26.16 -37.30
N ALA A 451 -3.88 24.91 -37.59
CA ALA A 451 -3.63 24.30 -38.90
C ALA A 451 -4.54 24.91 -39.99
N THR A 452 -4.02 25.01 -41.21
CA THR A 452 -4.79 25.53 -42.36
C THR A 452 -5.66 24.42 -42.94
N VAL A 453 -6.98 24.60 -42.93
CA VAL A 453 -7.97 23.65 -43.48
C VAL A 453 -8.79 24.34 -44.57
N PRO A 454 -8.30 24.42 -45.82
CA PRO A 454 -8.81 25.36 -46.83
C PRO A 454 -10.23 25.08 -47.33
N GLU A 455 -10.74 23.86 -47.14
CA GLU A 455 -12.07 23.46 -47.60
C GLU A 455 -13.17 23.64 -46.53
N HIS A 456 -12.79 24.02 -45.31
CA HIS A 456 -13.67 24.14 -44.15
C HIS A 456 -13.55 25.52 -43.50
N GLU A 457 -14.64 25.97 -42.89
CA GLU A 457 -14.66 27.13 -42.00
C GLU A 457 -14.71 26.65 -40.54
N ARG A 458 -13.92 27.30 -39.68
CA ARG A 458 -13.90 26.98 -38.24
C ARG A 458 -15.04 27.70 -37.53
N VAL A 459 -15.90 26.90 -36.91
CA VAL A 459 -17.04 27.31 -36.11
C VAL A 459 -16.87 26.70 -34.71
N GLY A 460 -16.40 27.50 -33.75
CA GLY A 460 -16.07 27.00 -32.41
C GLY A 460 -14.94 25.97 -32.44
N ARG A 461 -15.24 24.74 -32.01
CA ARG A 461 -14.34 23.57 -32.05
C ARG A 461 -14.62 22.61 -33.22
N THR A 462 -15.39 23.05 -34.22
CA THR A 462 -15.79 22.24 -35.37
C THR A 462 -15.38 22.91 -36.67
N LEU A 463 -14.91 22.12 -37.62
CA LEU A 463 -14.60 22.52 -38.99
C LEU A 463 -15.76 22.06 -39.89
N VAL A 464 -16.39 23.00 -40.59
CA VAL A 464 -17.60 22.76 -41.38
C VAL A 464 -17.37 23.26 -42.80
N ARG A 465 -17.67 22.44 -43.81
CA ARG A 465 -17.62 22.91 -45.20
C ARG A 465 -18.66 24.01 -45.45
N PRO A 466 -18.35 25.07 -46.21
CA PRO A 466 -19.31 26.15 -46.50
C PRO A 466 -20.67 25.67 -47.03
N ALA A 467 -20.71 24.59 -47.83
CA ALA A 467 -21.95 24.02 -48.35
C ALA A 467 -22.92 23.51 -47.26
N VAL A 468 -22.38 23.01 -46.13
CA VAL A 468 -23.17 22.59 -44.98
C VAL A 468 -23.73 23.81 -44.25
N LEU A 469 -22.92 24.86 -44.06
CA LEU A 469 -23.39 26.13 -43.46
C LEU A 469 -24.48 26.79 -44.30
N GLU A 470 -24.37 26.77 -45.64
CA GLU A 470 -25.41 27.26 -46.54
C GLU A 470 -26.71 26.47 -46.41
N THR A 471 -26.61 25.14 -46.24
CA THR A 471 -27.79 24.28 -46.02
C THR A 471 -28.45 24.61 -44.69
N LEU A 472 -27.67 24.70 -43.61
CA LEU A 472 -28.14 25.06 -42.28
C LEU A 472 -28.77 26.46 -42.23
N ALA A 473 -28.24 27.42 -42.98
CA ALA A 473 -28.83 28.76 -43.12
C ALA A 473 -30.24 28.74 -43.75
N GLY A 474 -30.56 27.72 -44.54
CA GLY A 474 -31.90 27.50 -45.11
C GLY A 474 -32.87 26.79 -44.18
N GLU A 475 -32.38 26.03 -43.21
CA GLU A 475 -33.17 25.22 -42.29
C GLU A 475 -33.40 25.90 -40.93
N ILE A 476 -32.43 26.70 -40.47
CA ILE A 476 -32.50 27.44 -39.21
C ILE A 476 -32.99 28.87 -39.46
N ALA A 477 -34.06 29.26 -38.77
CA ALA A 477 -34.68 30.58 -38.89
C ALA A 477 -34.92 31.25 -37.53
N ALA A 478 -34.95 32.58 -37.54
CA ALA A 478 -35.34 33.36 -36.37
C ALA A 478 -36.78 33.01 -35.93
N GLY A 479 -36.95 32.76 -34.63
CA GLY A 479 -38.21 32.31 -34.02
C GLY A 479 -38.29 30.80 -33.75
N MET A 480 -37.33 29.99 -34.24
CA MET A 480 -37.18 28.59 -33.82
C MET A 480 -36.73 28.50 -32.36
N SER A 481 -37.12 27.42 -31.67
CA SER A 481 -36.56 27.11 -30.36
C SER A 481 -35.12 26.59 -30.47
N LEU A 482 -34.35 26.75 -29.40
CA LEU A 482 -32.97 26.25 -29.31
C LEU A 482 -32.94 24.73 -29.50
N ASP A 483 -33.80 23.98 -28.82
CA ASP A 483 -33.89 22.53 -28.91
C ASP A 483 -34.17 22.04 -30.35
N GLU A 484 -35.05 22.74 -31.09
CA GLU A 484 -35.34 22.42 -32.49
C GLU A 484 -34.11 22.66 -33.38
N ALA A 485 -33.35 23.71 -33.13
CA ALA A 485 -32.12 23.97 -33.88
C ALA A 485 -30.97 23.04 -33.49
N GLU A 486 -30.83 22.69 -32.21
CA GLU A 486 -29.90 21.66 -31.75
C GLU A 486 -30.19 20.32 -32.43
N THR A 487 -31.47 19.95 -32.56
CA THR A 487 -31.87 18.74 -33.30
C THR A 487 -31.41 18.78 -34.76
N VAL A 488 -31.57 19.92 -35.44
CA VAL A 488 -31.10 20.09 -36.83
C VAL A 488 -29.57 20.00 -36.89
N LEU A 489 -28.85 20.65 -35.98
CA LEU A 489 -27.38 20.63 -35.94
C LEU A 489 -26.82 19.23 -35.66
N ASP A 490 -27.48 18.47 -34.78
CA ASP A 490 -27.13 17.08 -34.45
C ASP A 490 -27.23 16.15 -35.69
N GLU A 491 -28.17 16.39 -36.63
CA GLU A 491 -28.25 15.63 -37.88
C GLU A 491 -27.00 15.77 -38.76
N TYR A 492 -26.28 16.88 -38.62
CA TYR A 492 -25.01 17.15 -39.30
C TYR A 492 -23.78 16.85 -38.42
N GLY A 493 -23.97 16.34 -37.20
CA GLY A 493 -22.88 16.05 -36.27
C GLY A 493 -22.23 17.28 -35.64
N ILE A 494 -22.98 18.39 -35.50
CA ILE A 494 -22.49 19.65 -34.93
C ILE A 494 -22.97 19.80 -33.49
N GLU A 495 -22.05 19.68 -32.52
CA GLU A 495 -22.38 19.75 -31.09
C GLU A 495 -22.37 21.18 -30.52
N ASP A 496 -21.61 22.12 -31.12
CA ASP A 496 -21.52 23.50 -30.64
C ASP A 496 -22.59 24.40 -31.28
N ALA A 497 -23.81 24.32 -30.75
CA ALA A 497 -24.94 25.10 -31.24
C ALA A 497 -24.72 26.61 -31.10
N SER A 498 -24.08 27.07 -30.03
CA SER A 498 -23.86 28.50 -29.80
C SER A 498 -22.89 29.11 -30.81
N ALA A 499 -21.76 28.46 -31.09
CA ALA A 499 -20.82 28.94 -32.10
C ALA A 499 -21.42 28.90 -33.51
N THR A 500 -22.18 27.86 -33.83
CA THR A 500 -22.80 27.68 -35.15
C THR A 500 -23.90 28.69 -35.41
N LEU A 501 -24.81 28.88 -34.47
CA LEU A 501 -25.84 29.93 -34.57
C LEU A 501 -25.20 31.32 -34.70
N SER A 502 -24.14 31.60 -33.94
CA SER A 502 -23.37 32.84 -34.02
C SER A 502 -22.76 33.07 -35.41
N ALA A 503 -22.23 32.02 -36.04
CA ALA A 503 -21.67 32.06 -37.39
C ALA A 503 -22.75 32.26 -38.47
N LEU A 504 -23.94 31.68 -38.28
CA LEU A 504 -25.10 31.87 -39.15
C LEU A 504 -25.81 33.23 -38.96
N GLY A 505 -25.31 34.09 -38.07
CA GLY A 505 -25.87 35.43 -37.85
C GLY A 505 -27.03 35.45 -36.85
N TYR A 506 -27.12 34.45 -35.97
CA TYR A 506 -28.14 34.35 -34.94
C TYR A 506 -27.58 34.48 -33.51
N ARG A 507 -28.47 34.76 -32.55
CA ARG A 507 -28.22 34.73 -31.10
C ARG A 507 -29.36 34.03 -30.38
N VAL A 508 -29.07 33.43 -29.23
CA VAL A 508 -30.08 32.80 -28.38
C VAL A 508 -30.63 33.84 -27.39
N GLU A 509 -31.94 34.05 -27.41
CA GLU A 509 -32.67 34.79 -26.37
C GLU A 509 -33.20 33.80 -25.33
N TRP A 510 -32.63 33.84 -24.13
CA TRP A 510 -32.94 32.90 -23.05
C TRP A 510 -34.23 33.29 -22.30
N GLU A 511 -35.20 32.38 -22.22
CA GLU A 511 -36.44 32.54 -21.44
C GLU A 511 -36.32 31.82 -20.08
N GLY A 512 -35.26 32.10 -19.34
CA GLY A 512 -34.96 31.44 -18.06
C GLY A 512 -34.20 30.11 -18.22
N LEU A 513 -34.43 29.15 -17.31
CA LEU A 513 -33.74 27.84 -17.31
C LEU A 513 -34.40 26.79 -18.21
N GLY A 514 -35.49 27.14 -18.91
CA GLY A 514 -36.38 26.20 -19.61
C GLY A 514 -36.27 26.20 -21.14
N GLY A 515 -35.35 26.97 -21.72
CA GLY A 515 -35.14 27.02 -23.17
C GLY A 515 -34.74 28.41 -23.69
N GLY A 516 -34.34 28.46 -24.96
CA GLY A 516 -34.00 29.68 -25.67
C GLY A 516 -34.71 29.76 -27.03
N THR A 517 -34.92 30.98 -27.53
CA THR A 517 -35.44 31.21 -28.89
C THR A 517 -34.36 31.88 -29.74
N ILE A 518 -34.24 31.45 -31.00
CA ILE A 518 -33.28 31.98 -31.96
C ILE A 518 -33.75 33.35 -32.45
N ARG A 519 -32.85 34.34 -32.41
CA ARG A 519 -33.06 35.69 -32.94
C ARG A 519 -31.95 36.08 -33.89
N GLU A 520 -32.24 36.95 -34.84
CA GLU A 520 -31.19 37.59 -35.63
C GLU A 520 -30.23 38.38 -34.72
N ARG A 521 -28.96 38.34 -35.07
CA ARG A 521 -27.89 39.09 -34.43
C ARG A 521 -27.85 40.48 -35.06
N GLU A 522 -28.04 41.52 -34.24
CA GLU A 522 -27.91 42.93 -34.65
C GLU A 522 -26.47 43.33 -34.95
#